data_AF-A0A961T8F5-F1
#
_entry.id   AF-A0A961T8F5-F1
#
_cell.length_a   1.000
_cell.length_b   1.000
_cell.length_c   1.000
_cell.angle_alpha   90.00
_cell.angle_beta   90.00
_cell.angle_gamma   90.00
#
_symmetry.space_group_name_H-M   'P 1'
#
loop_
_entity.id
_entity.type
_entity.pdbx_description
1 polymer ?
#
loop_
_entity_poly.entity_id
_entity_poly.type
_entity_poly.pdbx_seq_one_letter_code
_entity_poly.pdbx_strand_id
1 'polypeptide(L)' 'MRSFANRQYRRQTLVNVDEITGRRRLRRNRRRDWSRRMVRENTVTADDLIWPIFVIEGQGVTEPIAAMPGVE' A
#
# COMPACT_ATOMS: atom_id res chain seq x y z
N MET A 1 61.09 2.56 14.47
CA MET A 1 59.79 2.95 15.07
C MET A 1 58.72 2.89 14.01
N ARG A 2 57.70 2.07 14.27
CA ARG A 2 56.68 1.60 13.34
C ARG A 2 55.64 2.70 13.05
N SER A 3 55.63 3.25 11.85
CA SER A 3 54.48 4.02 11.32
C SER A 3 53.47 3.06 10.71
N PHE A 4 52.64 2.46 11.55
CA PHE A 4 51.51 1.60 11.17
C PHE A 4 50.22 2.16 11.75
N ALA A 5 49.68 3.25 11.22
CA ALA A 5 48.32 3.66 11.57
C ALA A 5 47.73 4.67 10.58
N ASN A 6 47.61 4.33 9.28
CA ASN A 6 46.52 4.87 8.48
C ASN A 6 46.30 4.14 7.14
N ARG A 7 45.94 2.85 7.20
CA ARG A 7 45.64 2.06 5.98
C ARG A 7 44.33 1.29 6.03
N GLN A 8 43.47 1.46 7.04
CA GLN A 8 42.42 0.47 7.31
C GLN A 8 41.01 1.05 7.60
N TYR A 9 40.64 2.22 7.06
CA TYR A 9 39.24 2.68 7.06
C TYR A 9 38.77 3.23 5.70
N ARG A 10 39.04 2.50 4.60
CA ARG A 10 38.42 2.80 3.30
C ARG A 10 38.02 1.56 2.52
N ARG A 11 37.36 0.60 3.19
CA ARG A 11 36.48 -0.35 2.50
C ARG A 11 35.05 0.13 2.63
N GLN A 12 34.72 1.16 1.87
CA GLN A 12 33.34 1.38 1.50
C GLN A 12 33.10 0.50 0.26
N THR A 13 32.67 -0.73 0.48
CA THR A 13 32.01 -1.52 -0.56
C THR A 13 30.70 -0.80 -0.87
N LEU A 14 30.76 0.23 -1.70
CA LEU A 14 29.59 0.89 -2.26
C LEU A 14 29.04 -0.06 -3.32
N VAL A 15 28.34 -1.10 -2.89
CA VAL A 15 27.46 -1.83 -3.82
C VAL A 15 26.50 -0.78 -4.37
N ASN A 16 26.56 -0.54 -5.68
CA ASN A 16 25.76 0.49 -6.30
C ASN A 16 24.28 0.09 -6.13
N VAL A 17 23.42 1.05 -5.74
CA VAL A 17 21.98 0.81 -5.61
C VAL A 17 21.39 0.21 -6.90
N ASP A 18 21.93 0.59 -8.06
CA ASP A 18 21.52 0.06 -9.35
C ASP A 18 21.93 -1.42 -9.54
N GLU A 19 23.00 -1.90 -8.91
CA GLU A 19 23.39 -3.32 -8.91
C GLU A 19 22.46 -4.13 -7.99
N ILE A 20 22.17 -3.63 -6.80
CA ILE A 20 21.25 -4.26 -5.83
C ILE A 20 19.85 -4.40 -6.43
N THR A 21 19.38 -3.37 -7.14
CA THR A 21 18.03 -3.33 -7.70
C THR A 21 17.94 -3.89 -9.13
N GLY A 22 19.07 -4.24 -9.76
CA GLY A 22 19.12 -4.60 -11.17
C GLY A 22 18.57 -3.47 -12.07
N ARG A 23 18.88 -2.21 -11.74
CA ARG A 23 18.37 -0.98 -12.38
C ARG A 23 16.84 -0.83 -12.38
N ARG A 24 16.11 -1.62 -11.59
CA ARG A 24 14.65 -1.53 -11.47
C ARG A 24 14.27 -0.46 -10.47
N ARG A 25 13.45 0.49 -10.91
CA ARG A 25 12.87 1.53 -10.04
C ARG A 25 11.36 1.39 -10.02
N LEU A 26 10.82 0.60 -9.11
CA LEU A 26 9.38 0.33 -8.97
C LEU A 26 8.55 1.59 -8.69
N ARG A 27 9.16 2.66 -8.18
CA ARG A 27 8.50 3.96 -8.00
C ARG A 27 8.19 4.68 -9.32
N ARG A 28 8.79 4.29 -10.46
CA ARG A 28 8.50 4.87 -11.78
C ARG A 28 7.02 4.71 -12.13
N ASN A 29 6.47 3.51 -11.96
CA ASN A 29 5.06 3.22 -12.24
C ASN A 29 4.09 3.94 -11.28
N ARG A 30 4.59 4.48 -10.16
CA ARG A 30 3.79 5.19 -9.16
C ARG A 30 3.81 6.72 -9.31
N ARG A 31 4.59 7.25 -10.27
CA ARG A 31 4.88 8.69 -10.41
C ARG A 31 3.68 9.52 -10.88
N ARG A 32 2.84 8.96 -11.77
CA ARG A 32 1.69 9.64 -12.36
C ARG A 32 0.46 8.77 -12.22
N ASP A 33 -0.71 9.39 -12.17
CA ASP A 33 -1.98 8.69 -11.98
C ASP A 33 -2.29 7.69 -13.09
N TRP A 34 -2.15 8.12 -14.34
CA TRP A 34 -2.36 7.26 -15.52
C TRP A 34 -1.48 6.01 -15.50
N SER A 35 -0.25 6.12 -15.00
CA SER A 35 0.69 5.00 -14.93
C SER A 35 0.26 3.99 -13.88
N ARG A 36 -0.24 4.45 -12.73
CA ARG A 36 -0.84 3.59 -11.70
C ARG A 36 -2.11 2.90 -12.19
N ARG A 37 -2.94 3.59 -12.97
CA ARG A 37 -4.15 3.01 -13.57
C ARG A 37 -3.82 1.92 -14.59
N MET A 38 -2.78 2.12 -15.41
CA MET A 38 -2.35 1.15 -16.42
C MET A 38 -1.80 -0.14 -15.82
N VAL A 39 -1.13 -0.06 -14.67
CA VAL A 39 -0.54 -1.25 -13.99
C VAL A 39 -1.40 -1.78 -12.83
N ARG A 40 -2.61 -1.27 -12.64
CA ARG A 40 -3.50 -1.71 -11.55
C ARG A 40 -4.01 -3.11 -11.87
N GLU A 41 -3.83 -4.03 -10.92
CA GLU A 41 -4.23 -5.44 -11.09
C GLU A 41 -5.70 -5.68 -10.74
N ASN A 42 -6.20 -5.06 -9.66
CA ASN A 42 -7.55 -5.29 -9.16
C ASN A 42 -8.36 -3.99 -9.16
N THR A 43 -9.66 -4.10 -9.45
CA THR A 43 -10.63 -3.01 -9.34
C THR A 43 -11.85 -3.54 -8.59
N VAL A 44 -12.36 -2.75 -7.65
CA VAL A 44 -13.65 -3.02 -6.98
C VAL A 44 -14.72 -2.21 -7.69
N THR A 45 -15.80 -2.88 -8.03
CA THR A 45 -16.96 -2.36 -8.74
C THR A 45 -18.23 -2.60 -7.92
N ALA A 46 -19.37 -2.04 -8.34
CA ALA A 46 -20.64 -2.28 -7.65
C ALA A 46 -21.07 -3.76 -7.69
N ASP A 47 -20.62 -4.50 -8.70
CA ASP A 47 -20.92 -5.93 -8.88
C ASP A 47 -20.25 -6.80 -7.81
N ASP A 48 -19.21 -6.28 -7.14
CA ASP A 48 -18.50 -6.95 -6.05
C ASP A 48 -19.16 -6.73 -4.68
N LEU A 49 -20.18 -5.87 -4.60
CA LEU A 49 -20.78 -5.44 -3.33
C LEU A 49 -22.08 -6.19 -3.04
N ILE A 50 -22.20 -6.65 -1.80
CA ILE A 50 -23.46 -7.17 -1.23
C ILE A 50 -23.88 -6.25 -0.10
N TRP A 51 -25.12 -5.77 -0.14
CA TRP A 51 -25.67 -4.92 0.90
C TRP A 51 -26.61 -5.72 1.82
N PRO A 52 -26.17 -6.10 3.03
CA PRO A 52 -27.02 -6.76 4.00
C PRO A 52 -28.04 -5.78 4.59
N ILE A 53 -29.26 -6.26 4.82
CA ILE A 53 -30.37 -5.49 5.39
C ILE A 53 -30.89 -6.22 6.63
N PHE A 54 -31.15 -5.47 7.69
CA PHE A 54 -31.81 -5.97 8.90
C PHE A 54 -33.30 -5.66 8.84
N VAL A 55 -34.15 -6.63 9.20
CA VAL A 55 -35.60 -6.47 9.14
C VAL A 55 -36.19 -6.72 10.53
N ILE A 56 -37.04 -5.80 10.96
CA ILE A 56 -37.82 -5.88 12.20
C ILE A 56 -39.31 -5.78 11.87
N GLU A 57 -40.16 -6.30 12.75
CA GLU A 57 -41.61 -6.21 12.59
C GLU A 57 -42.10 -4.78 12.85
N GLY A 58 -43.00 -4.27 12.01
CA GLY A 58 -43.59 -2.94 12.14
C GLY A 58 -43.84 -2.27 10.78
N GLN A 59 -44.50 -1.11 10.80
CA GLN A 59 -44.68 -0.27 9.62
C GLN A 59 -44.01 1.08 9.83
N GLY A 60 -43.04 1.43 8.96
CA GLY A 60 -42.31 2.69 9.08
C GLY A 60 -41.45 2.81 10.34
N VAL A 61 -41.04 1.67 10.91
CA VAL A 61 -40.17 1.60 12.09
C VAL A 61 -38.73 1.44 11.62
N THR A 62 -37.82 2.17 12.25
CA THR A 62 -36.39 2.21 11.98
C THR A 62 -35.71 2.31 13.34
N GLU A 63 -34.78 1.40 13.65
CA GLU A 63 -34.19 1.28 14.98
C GLU A 63 -32.66 1.26 14.87
N PRO A 64 -31.97 2.29 15.40
CA PRO A 64 -30.52 2.36 15.29
C PRO A 64 -29.85 1.25 16.08
N ILE A 65 -28.89 0.57 15.45
CA ILE A 65 -28.09 -0.45 16.11
C ILE A 65 -26.89 0.24 16.78
N ALA A 66 -26.92 0.41 18.10
CA ALA A 66 -25.88 1.14 18.85
C ALA A 66 -24.45 0.61 18.63
N ALA A 67 -24.31 -0.69 18.35
CA ALA A 67 -23.02 -1.32 18.05
C ALA A 67 -22.52 -1.08 16.60
N MET A 68 -23.41 -0.65 15.70
CA MET A 68 -23.13 -0.42 14.28
C MET A 68 -23.59 0.99 13.87
N PRO A 69 -22.78 2.04 14.14
CA PRO A 69 -23.14 3.41 13.81
C PRO A 69 -23.42 3.59 12.31
N GLY A 70 -24.55 4.23 11.99
CA GLY A 70 -25.00 4.45 10.60
C GLY A 70 -25.88 3.34 10.01
N VAL A 71 -26.28 2.35 10.82
CA VAL A 71 -27.27 1.32 10.48
C VAL A 71 -28.50 1.50 11.37
N GLU A 72 -29.69 1.56 10.76
CA GLU A 72 -31.00 1.72 11.41
C GLU A 72 -32.10 0.89 10.72
#